data_AF-A0A3M1A758-F1
#
_entry.id   AF-A0A3M1A758-F1
#
_cell.length_a   1.000
_cell.length_b   1.000
_cell.length_c   1.000
_cell.angle_alpha   90.00
_cell.angle_beta   90.00
_cell.angle_gamma   90.00
#
_symmetry.space_group_name_H-M   'P 1'
#
loop_
_entity.id
_entity.type
_entity.pdbx_description
1 polymer ?
#
loop_
_entity_poly.entity_id
_entity_poly.type
_entity_poly.pdbx_seq_one_letter_code
_entity_poly.pdbx_strand_id
1 'polypeptide(L)'
;MRKVSTIALLFSQLWGASLFAQSYYEVTPINGNLELNSLNNKGQATGTDKSSFYAACIWEDGKIFDIPGTEYGGGYDINSRGDVCGSHNPQSKEIAFLYQDGQLHTIQSVYGQFAAAYGINDFGWITGTIDYQLNVRHVFLYHDGTLIDLGPFGDFGKGMAINNSGWIVGYGEDSNGLEQPFIFKGSSLEPLQLLPEATQGEAVDINDAGIACGFNTIGLAVAVIWDSTGKVIALPKMPGQISSSAASINNKGDIVGKVVFYQTTLVPRAAIWKNNTVRLLDELVNPDLGLTFDEAIAINDTGQVLCVSRASGKTTYYLLSPPHSEFVVNESGDESDANLADGACDVDPSQSGNQCTLRAAIEQAIYNGGGASITFDIPDNGVPVITPDSALPQINFTMTIDATTQPRSGLVELKGNKAGTGANGFTITASNSSIKGFVINEFEGYGIMLDGATNDTISACLIGTDPTGTEAKPNVMGGILVHNSMNNVIGGSSVADRNIISGNGISGQPRGHGVLIEGKQSTGNRIVGNIIGANIDGTEALPNKAGVT
;
A
#
# COMPACT_ATOMS: atom_id res chain seq x y z
N MET A 1 -40.09 -20.50 -53.72
CA MET A 1 -39.61 -19.27 -53.04
C MET A 1 -39.11 -19.67 -51.65
N ARG A 2 -37.94 -19.15 -51.26
CA ARG A 2 -37.05 -19.40 -50.09
C ARG A 2 -37.81 -19.63 -48.77
N LYS A 3 -37.52 -20.56 -47.83
CA LYS A 3 -36.33 -21.06 -47.09
C LYS A 3 -35.58 -20.05 -46.18
N VAL A 4 -35.76 -20.29 -44.86
CA VAL A 4 -34.81 -20.37 -43.72
C VAL A 4 -34.18 -19.10 -43.09
N SER A 5 -34.44 -18.99 -41.77
CA SER A 5 -33.62 -18.58 -40.61
C SER A 5 -32.20 -17.97 -40.76
N THR A 6 -31.90 -17.13 -39.75
CA THR A 6 -30.60 -16.82 -39.12
C THR A 6 -29.84 -15.59 -39.62
N ILE A 7 -29.55 -14.65 -38.69
CA ILE A 7 -28.20 -14.17 -38.29
C ILE A 7 -28.34 -12.78 -37.64
N ALA A 8 -28.13 -12.74 -36.33
CA ALA A 8 -27.69 -11.56 -35.60
C ALA A 8 -26.18 -11.42 -35.82
N LEU A 9 -25.68 -10.25 -36.22
CA LEU A 9 -24.26 -9.94 -36.19
C LEU A 9 -23.99 -8.42 -36.19
N LEU A 10 -23.37 -7.99 -35.09
CA LEU A 10 -22.34 -6.96 -34.92
C LEU A 10 -22.55 -5.52 -35.47
N PHE A 11 -22.74 -4.61 -34.52
CA PHE A 11 -21.97 -3.36 -34.45
C PHE A 11 -21.56 -3.11 -32.98
N SER A 12 -20.37 -3.56 -32.61
CA SER A 12 -19.67 -3.11 -31.40
C SER A 12 -18.18 -2.97 -31.73
N GLN A 13 -17.80 -1.77 -32.16
CA GLN A 13 -16.41 -1.35 -32.16
C GLN A 13 -16.36 0.16 -31.93
N LEU A 14 -15.31 0.57 -31.21
CA LEU A 14 -14.97 1.92 -30.75
C LEU A 14 -15.64 2.27 -29.42
N TRP A 15 -15.02 1.88 -28.32
CA TRP A 15 -14.22 2.73 -27.44
C TRP A 15 -13.59 1.77 -26.42
N GLY A 16 -12.38 1.31 -26.73
CA GLY A 16 -11.52 0.71 -25.72
C GLY A 16 -11.07 1.83 -24.80
N ALA A 17 -11.90 2.15 -23.80
CA ALA A 17 -11.38 2.72 -22.59
C ALA A 17 -10.46 1.64 -22.01
N SER A 18 -9.15 1.87 -22.13
CA SER A 18 -8.19 1.32 -21.19
C SER A 18 -8.70 1.69 -19.80
N LEU A 19 -9.51 0.84 -19.17
CA LEU A 19 -9.66 0.85 -17.73
C LEU A 19 -8.27 0.56 -17.21
N PHE A 20 -7.57 1.61 -16.78
CA PHE A 20 -6.48 1.43 -15.84
C PHE A 20 -7.09 0.64 -14.68
N ALA A 21 -6.63 -0.59 -14.42
CA ALA A 21 -7.03 -1.27 -13.20
C ALA A 21 -6.47 -0.41 -12.07
N GLN A 22 -7.38 0.19 -11.34
CA GLN A 22 -7.03 1.01 -10.21
C GLN A 22 -6.71 0.05 -9.07
N SER A 23 -5.50 0.14 -8.55
CA SER A 23 -5.09 -0.58 -7.34
C SER A 23 -5.99 -0.13 -6.19
N TYR A 24 -6.87 -1.01 -5.72
CA TYR A 24 -7.78 -0.70 -4.62
C TYR A 24 -7.13 -1.02 -3.27
N TYR A 25 -7.41 -0.20 -2.26
CA TYR A 25 -7.19 -0.57 -0.87
C TYR A 25 -8.07 -1.78 -0.52
N GLU A 26 -7.51 -2.70 0.24
CA GLU A 26 -8.28 -3.71 0.96
C GLU A 26 -9.07 -3.01 2.07
N VAL A 27 -10.30 -3.45 2.33
CA VAL A 27 -11.20 -2.81 3.28
C VAL A 27 -11.53 -3.77 4.42
N THR A 28 -10.98 -3.53 5.60
CA THR A 28 -11.31 -4.27 6.82
C THR A 28 -12.29 -3.47 7.68
N PRO A 29 -13.58 -3.87 7.79
CA PRO A 29 -14.51 -3.22 8.69
C PRO A 29 -14.15 -3.50 10.16
N ILE A 30 -14.07 -2.45 10.97
CA ILE A 30 -13.82 -2.55 12.41
C ILE A 30 -15.16 -2.61 13.14
N ASN A 31 -15.49 -3.82 13.63
CA ASN A 31 -16.71 -4.07 14.38
C ASN A 31 -16.55 -3.70 15.86
N GLY A 32 -17.57 -3.11 16.44
CA GLY A 32 -17.60 -2.70 17.85
C GLY A 32 -18.34 -1.38 18.03
N ASN A 33 -18.60 -0.99 19.28
CA ASN A 33 -19.14 0.33 19.60
C ASN A 33 -17.99 1.28 19.94
N LEU A 34 -17.14 1.55 18.96
CA LEU A 34 -15.86 2.25 19.14
C LEU A 34 -15.91 3.69 18.66
N GLU A 35 -15.00 4.51 19.19
CA GLU A 35 -14.59 5.80 18.62
C GLU A 35 -13.07 5.84 18.56
N LEU A 36 -12.51 5.64 17.36
CA LEU A 36 -11.08 5.48 17.13
C LEU A 36 -10.43 6.79 16.69
N ASN A 37 -9.21 7.04 17.18
CA ASN A 37 -8.51 8.32 17.06
C ASN A 37 -7.15 8.22 16.36
N SER A 38 -6.43 7.10 16.51
CA SER A 38 -5.06 6.96 15.98
C SER A 38 -4.77 5.52 15.53
N LEU A 39 -3.72 5.36 14.73
CA LEU A 39 -3.27 4.14 14.07
C LEU A 39 -1.74 4.07 14.08
N ASN A 40 -1.16 2.95 14.52
CA ASN A 40 0.30 2.77 14.45
C ASN A 40 0.77 1.92 13.25
N ASN A 41 2.09 1.79 13.12
CA ASN A 41 2.75 1.03 12.06
C ASN A 41 2.55 -0.51 12.13
N LYS A 42 1.95 -1.03 13.19
CA LYS A 42 1.54 -2.44 13.31
C LYS A 42 0.10 -2.69 12.84
N GLY A 43 -0.62 -1.64 12.44
CA GLY A 43 -2.04 -1.72 12.10
C GLY A 43 -2.95 -1.72 13.33
N GLN A 44 -2.43 -1.41 14.52
CA GLN A 44 -3.23 -1.29 15.75
C GLN A 44 -3.85 0.09 15.80
N ALA A 45 -5.15 0.17 16.09
CA ALA A 45 -5.87 1.43 16.27
C ALA A 45 -6.23 1.66 17.74
N THR A 46 -6.15 2.88 18.24
CA THR A 46 -6.59 3.22 19.60
C THR A 46 -7.76 4.20 19.59
N GLY A 47 -8.50 4.22 20.70
CA GLY A 47 -9.71 5.01 20.84
C GLY A 47 -10.44 4.76 22.15
N THR A 48 -11.75 4.90 22.10
CA THR A 48 -12.68 4.66 23.20
C THR A 48 -13.65 3.53 22.86
N ASP A 49 -13.81 2.56 23.77
CA ASP A 49 -14.90 1.58 23.72
C ASP A 49 -16.12 2.07 24.50
N LYS A 50 -17.17 2.49 23.77
CA LYS A 50 -18.42 3.01 24.34
C LYS A 50 -19.27 1.91 25.01
N SER A 51 -18.95 0.65 24.79
CA SER A 51 -19.61 -0.48 25.46
C SER A 51 -18.98 -0.82 26.82
N SER A 52 -17.76 -0.34 27.08
CA SER A 52 -16.97 -0.66 28.28
C SER A 52 -16.76 0.57 29.15
N PHE A 53 -17.86 1.23 29.56
CA PHE A 53 -17.81 2.47 30.33
C PHE A 53 -16.94 3.58 29.71
N TYR A 54 -16.83 3.62 28.38
CA TYR A 54 -15.94 4.55 27.67
C TYR A 54 -14.48 4.37 28.11
N ALA A 55 -14.01 3.13 28.25
CA ALA A 55 -12.59 2.86 28.49
C ALA A 55 -11.76 3.15 27.23
N ALA A 56 -10.49 3.50 27.43
CA ALA A 56 -9.53 3.50 26.34
C ALA A 56 -9.32 2.07 25.84
N CYS A 57 -9.15 1.88 24.53
CA CYS A 57 -8.99 0.55 23.94
C CYS A 57 -7.92 0.51 22.85
N ILE A 58 -7.42 -0.69 22.57
CA ILE A 58 -6.63 -1.02 21.38
C ILE A 58 -7.43 -2.02 20.55
N TRP A 59 -7.60 -1.71 19.27
CA TRP A 59 -8.07 -2.66 18.28
C TRP A 59 -6.87 -3.25 17.53
N GLU A 60 -6.85 -4.58 17.39
CA GLU A 60 -5.82 -5.33 16.66
C GLU A 60 -6.45 -6.61 16.10
N ASP A 61 -6.31 -6.84 14.79
CA ASP A 61 -6.74 -8.06 14.09
C ASP A 61 -8.16 -8.52 14.45
N GLY A 62 -9.12 -7.59 14.42
CA GLY A 62 -10.52 -7.86 14.70
C GLY A 62 -10.87 -8.04 16.18
N LYS A 63 -9.91 -7.86 17.10
CA LYS A 63 -10.11 -7.94 18.55
C LYS A 63 -10.00 -6.56 19.19
N ILE A 64 -10.76 -6.36 20.27
CA ILE A 64 -10.75 -5.14 21.07
C ILE A 64 -10.16 -5.49 22.44
N PHE A 65 -9.18 -4.71 22.88
CA PHE A 65 -8.51 -4.83 24.16
C PHE A 65 -8.70 -3.54 24.95
N ASP A 66 -9.57 -3.57 25.96
CA ASP A 66 -9.75 -2.45 26.88
C ASP A 66 -8.52 -2.27 27.76
N ILE A 67 -8.14 -1.02 28.00
CA ILE A 67 -7.05 -0.63 28.90
C ILE A 67 -7.63 -0.49 30.33
N PRO A 68 -7.26 -1.36 31.28
CA PRO A 68 -7.86 -1.34 32.61
C PRO A 68 -7.61 -0.03 33.37
N GLY A 69 -8.63 0.49 34.05
CA GLY A 69 -8.53 1.71 34.88
C GLY A 69 -8.69 3.02 34.12
N THR A 70 -9.12 2.97 32.86
CA THR A 70 -9.31 4.14 31.99
C THR A 70 -10.79 4.47 31.73
N GLU A 71 -11.70 4.01 32.59
CA GLU A 71 -13.13 4.24 32.45
C GLU A 71 -13.45 5.75 32.38
N TYR A 72 -14.47 6.10 31.58
CA TYR A 72 -14.85 7.48 31.28
C TYR A 72 -13.72 8.29 30.61
N GLY A 73 -12.95 7.65 29.73
CA GLY A 73 -11.78 8.18 29.06
C GLY A 73 -11.67 7.78 27.58
N GLY A 74 -10.44 7.83 27.07
CA GLY A 74 -10.12 7.41 25.72
C GLY A 74 -8.63 7.39 25.45
N GLY A 75 -8.21 6.47 24.56
CA GLY A 75 -6.90 6.52 23.93
C GLY A 75 -6.93 7.54 22.80
N TYR A 76 -6.00 8.48 22.83
CA TYR A 76 -5.91 9.55 21.83
C TYR A 76 -4.81 9.29 20.81
N ASP A 77 -3.71 8.66 21.23
CA ASP A 77 -2.62 8.33 20.33
C ASP A 77 -1.89 7.03 20.74
N ILE A 78 -1.26 6.38 19.75
CA ILE A 78 -0.58 5.09 19.89
C ILE A 78 0.71 5.07 19.07
N ASN A 79 1.84 4.73 19.70
CA ASN A 79 3.13 4.66 19.02
C ASN A 79 3.39 3.30 18.35
N SER A 80 4.49 3.16 17.61
CA SER A 80 4.86 1.92 16.90
C SER A 80 5.17 0.76 17.84
N ARG A 81 5.42 1.00 19.14
CA ARG A 81 5.61 -0.05 20.14
C ARG A 81 4.28 -0.62 20.62
N GLY A 82 3.19 0.12 20.49
CA GLY A 82 1.87 -0.20 21.04
C GLY A 82 1.60 0.48 22.39
N ASP A 83 2.42 1.44 22.78
CA ASP A 83 2.15 2.29 23.95
C ASP A 83 1.05 3.28 23.59
N VAL A 84 0.10 3.50 24.49
CA VAL A 84 -1.06 4.38 24.27
C VAL A 84 -1.01 5.54 25.24
N CYS A 85 -1.26 6.77 24.76
CA CYS A 85 -1.56 7.90 25.61
C CYS A 85 -3.01 8.37 25.45
N GLY A 86 -3.52 9.03 26.48
CA GLY A 86 -4.89 9.54 26.45
C GLY A 86 -5.26 10.24 27.75
N SER A 87 -6.56 10.33 28.01
CA SER A 87 -7.08 10.79 29.30
C SER A 87 -8.18 9.87 29.82
N HIS A 88 -8.38 9.89 31.14
CA HIS A 88 -9.49 9.20 31.80
C HIS A 88 -10.09 10.08 32.89
N ASN A 89 -11.37 9.87 33.23
CA ASN A 89 -12.12 10.78 34.09
C ASN A 89 -12.66 10.12 35.38
N PRO A 90 -11.81 9.74 36.34
CA PRO A 90 -12.28 9.25 37.62
C PRO A 90 -12.84 10.42 38.44
N GLN A 91 -14.16 10.40 38.69
CA GLN A 91 -14.83 11.33 39.60
C GLN A 91 -14.74 12.82 39.20
N SER A 92 -14.91 13.12 37.91
CA SER A 92 -14.90 14.49 37.35
C SER A 92 -13.53 15.18 37.34
N LYS A 93 -12.44 14.41 37.36
CA LYS A 93 -11.07 14.89 37.15
C LYS A 93 -10.52 14.25 35.89
N GLU A 94 -10.10 15.05 34.92
CA GLU A 94 -9.48 14.51 33.72
C GLU A 94 -7.99 14.32 33.95
N ILE A 95 -7.52 13.08 33.86
CA ILE A 95 -6.15 12.68 34.16
C ILE A 95 -5.53 12.10 32.90
N ALA A 96 -4.37 12.62 32.51
CA ALA A 96 -3.62 12.09 31.39
C ALA A 96 -2.99 10.75 31.78
N PHE A 97 -2.81 9.85 30.83
CA PHE A 97 -2.13 8.58 31.08
C PHE A 97 -1.16 8.19 29.97
N LEU A 98 -0.23 7.30 30.34
CA LEU A 98 0.59 6.45 29.49
C LEU A 98 0.28 5.00 29.85
N TYR A 99 -0.15 4.20 28.89
CA TYR A 99 -0.22 2.75 29.01
C TYR A 99 0.97 2.14 28.28
N GLN A 100 1.87 1.49 29.04
CA GLN A 100 3.12 0.93 28.55
C GLN A 100 3.41 -0.38 29.27
N ASP A 101 3.87 -1.40 28.54
CA ASP A 101 4.24 -2.71 29.10
C ASP A 101 3.17 -3.35 30.00
N GLY A 102 1.89 -3.14 29.68
CA GLY A 102 0.75 -3.66 30.45
C GLY A 102 0.44 -2.86 31.72
N GLN A 103 1.08 -1.72 31.94
CA GLN A 103 0.86 -0.87 33.12
C GLN A 103 0.32 0.51 32.76
N LEU A 104 -0.61 1.00 33.58
CA LEU A 104 -1.17 2.34 33.48
C LEU A 104 -0.39 3.31 34.38
N HIS A 105 0.23 4.30 33.76
CA HIS A 105 0.93 5.41 34.42
C HIS A 105 0.12 6.68 34.27
N THR A 106 -0.19 7.36 35.38
CA THR A 106 -0.95 8.61 35.34
C THR A 106 -0.04 9.84 35.36
N ILE A 107 -0.41 10.87 34.60
CA ILE A 107 0.27 12.14 34.48
C ILE A 107 -0.69 13.21 34.99
N GLN A 108 -0.35 13.85 36.10
CA GLN A 108 -1.24 14.77 36.81
C GLN A 108 -0.58 16.13 37.03
N SER A 109 -1.41 17.18 37.03
CA SER A 109 -0.98 18.51 37.46
C SER A 109 -0.81 18.58 38.97
N VAL A 110 0.18 19.35 39.42
CA VAL A 110 0.31 19.75 40.84
C VAL A 110 -0.68 20.87 41.21
N TYR A 111 -1.18 21.61 40.20
CA TYR A 111 -1.97 22.85 40.39
C TYR A 111 -3.46 22.71 40.05
N GLY A 112 -3.87 21.69 39.29
CA GLY A 112 -5.24 21.55 38.82
C GLY A 112 -5.71 20.11 38.70
N GLN A 113 -6.90 19.93 38.12
CA GLN A 113 -7.59 18.63 38.03
C GLN A 113 -7.78 18.16 36.58
N PHE A 114 -7.22 18.89 35.61
CA PHE A 114 -7.27 18.56 34.19
C PHE A 114 -5.88 18.33 33.61
N ALA A 115 -5.70 17.18 32.98
CA ALA A 115 -4.59 16.85 32.10
C ALA A 115 -5.08 15.89 31.02
N ALA A 116 -4.69 16.12 29.78
CA ALA A 116 -4.97 15.21 28.67
C ALA A 116 -3.74 15.07 27.77
N ALA A 117 -3.37 13.83 27.44
CA ALA A 117 -2.24 13.50 26.57
C ALA A 117 -2.74 13.19 25.15
N TYR A 118 -2.36 13.99 24.17
CA TYR A 118 -2.88 13.90 22.80
C TYR A 118 -1.91 13.29 21.80
N GLY A 119 -0.61 13.30 22.09
CA GLY A 119 0.40 12.74 21.19
C GLY A 119 1.49 11.99 21.94
N ILE A 120 1.98 10.89 21.35
CA ILE A 120 3.06 10.06 21.86
C ILE A 120 4.03 9.68 20.74
N ASN A 121 5.34 9.82 20.97
CA ASN A 121 6.34 9.36 20.00
C ASN A 121 6.83 7.93 20.26
N ASP A 122 7.69 7.39 19.40
CA ASP A 122 8.23 6.03 19.52
C ASP A 122 9.24 5.88 20.65
N PHE A 123 9.62 6.96 21.35
CA PHE A 123 10.38 6.91 22.60
C PHE A 123 9.46 6.85 23.83
N GLY A 124 8.16 7.09 23.69
CA GLY A 124 7.19 7.17 24.79
C GLY A 124 7.14 8.55 25.42
N TRP A 125 7.65 9.57 24.73
CA TRP A 125 7.50 10.96 25.14
C TRP A 125 6.12 11.43 24.74
N ILE A 126 5.47 12.16 25.65
CA ILE A 126 4.07 12.55 25.51
C ILE A 126 3.95 14.06 25.50
N THR A 127 3.07 14.56 24.65
CA THR A 127 2.60 15.94 24.69
C THR A 127 1.11 16.01 24.96
N GLY A 128 0.66 17.15 25.46
CA GLY A 128 -0.75 17.37 25.67
C GLY A 128 -1.06 18.76 26.23
N THR A 129 -2.10 18.82 27.05
CA THR A 129 -2.48 20.01 27.79
C THR A 129 -2.63 19.69 29.27
N ILE A 130 -2.30 20.65 30.12
CA ILE A 130 -2.36 20.48 31.58
C ILE A 130 -2.79 21.77 32.26
N ASP A 131 -3.62 21.66 33.28
CA ASP A 131 -3.94 22.79 34.14
C ASP A 131 -2.67 23.30 34.85
N TYR A 132 -2.49 24.61 34.81
CA TYR A 132 -1.51 25.35 35.58
C TYR A 132 -2.22 26.39 36.46
N GLN A 133 -1.47 27.11 37.29
CA GLN A 133 -1.96 28.14 38.22
C GLN A 133 -3.14 28.96 37.65
N LEU A 134 -4.17 29.20 38.48
CA LEU A 134 -5.40 29.90 38.07
C LEU A 134 -6.20 29.21 36.94
N ASN A 135 -5.99 27.90 36.72
CA ASN A 135 -6.64 27.08 35.68
C ASN A 135 -6.36 27.55 34.24
N VAL A 136 -5.19 28.14 34.00
CA VAL A 136 -4.67 28.37 32.65
C VAL A 136 -4.12 27.05 32.14
N ARG A 137 -4.45 26.65 30.90
CA ARG A 137 -3.93 25.39 30.35
C ARG A 137 -2.64 25.63 29.57
N HIS A 138 -1.61 24.89 29.93
CA HIS A 138 -0.29 24.93 29.30
C HIS A 138 -0.05 23.69 28.45
N VAL A 139 0.83 23.82 27.47
CA VAL A 139 1.41 22.68 26.76
C VAL A 139 2.41 22.00 27.70
N PHE A 140 2.44 20.67 27.72
CA PHE A 140 3.46 19.94 28.46
C PHE A 140 4.22 18.98 27.56
N LEU A 141 5.44 18.66 27.98
CA LEU A 141 6.21 17.51 27.52
C LEU A 141 6.44 16.59 28.73
N TYR A 142 6.07 15.32 28.60
CA TYR A 142 6.36 14.29 29.59
C TYR A 142 7.35 13.30 28.99
N HIS A 143 8.54 13.19 29.58
CA HIS A 143 9.53 12.20 29.19
C HIS A 143 10.37 11.76 30.39
N ASP A 144 10.84 10.51 30.36
CA ASP A 144 11.70 9.94 31.41
C ASP A 144 11.14 10.12 32.84
N GLY A 145 9.82 9.97 32.99
CA GLY A 145 9.12 10.12 34.27
C GLY A 145 8.95 11.57 34.75
N THR A 146 9.35 12.55 33.93
CA THR A 146 9.35 13.97 34.29
C THR A 146 8.32 14.74 33.46
N LEU A 147 7.44 15.48 34.14
CA LEU A 147 6.53 16.42 33.52
C LEU A 147 7.20 17.80 33.41
N ILE A 148 7.34 18.29 32.18
CA ILE A 148 7.91 19.60 31.86
C ILE A 148 6.79 20.49 31.35
N ASP A 149 6.56 21.60 32.05
CA ASP A 149 5.67 22.66 31.61
C ASP A 149 6.36 23.52 30.53
N LEU A 150 5.76 23.58 29.34
CA LEU A 150 6.26 24.38 28.21
C LEU A 150 5.59 25.75 28.12
N GLY A 151 4.62 26.03 29.01
CA GLY A 151 3.86 27.27 29.04
C GLY A 151 2.62 27.26 28.14
N PRO A 152 1.82 28.35 28.21
CA PRO A 152 0.71 28.56 27.28
C PRO A 152 1.23 29.09 25.94
N PHE A 153 0.37 29.09 24.92
CA PHE A 153 0.64 29.78 23.66
C PHE A 153 -0.43 30.86 23.43
N GLY A 154 -0.15 32.06 23.95
CA GLY A 154 -1.18 33.07 24.16
C GLY A 154 -1.86 32.84 25.52
N ASP A 155 -3.18 32.75 25.54
CA ASP A 155 -3.98 32.56 26.76
C ASP A 155 -4.25 31.06 27.08
N PHE A 156 -3.96 30.19 26.12
CA PHE A 156 -4.24 28.74 26.18
C PHE A 156 -3.18 27.96 25.39
N GLY A 157 -2.96 26.68 25.69
CA GLY A 157 -2.08 25.83 24.88
C GLY A 157 -2.45 24.35 24.92
N LYS A 158 -2.45 23.72 23.74
CA LYS A 158 -2.65 22.29 23.55
C LYS A 158 -1.64 21.74 22.57
N GLY A 159 -0.74 20.87 23.03
CA GLY A 159 0.12 20.07 22.15
C GLY A 159 -0.66 18.88 21.61
N MET A 160 -0.76 18.78 20.29
CA MET A 160 -1.55 17.78 19.57
C MET A 160 -0.73 16.56 19.17
N ALA A 161 0.49 16.76 18.69
CA ALA A 161 1.35 15.68 18.21
C ALA A 161 2.82 15.95 18.51
N ILE A 162 3.61 14.88 18.58
CA ILE A 162 5.04 14.91 18.89
C ILE A 162 5.80 13.92 17.99
N ASN A 163 6.86 14.38 17.33
CA ASN A 163 7.70 13.49 16.51
C ASN A 163 8.87 12.88 17.31
N ASN A 164 9.66 12.01 16.68
CA ASN A 164 10.78 11.33 17.32
C ASN A 164 11.98 12.25 17.61
N SER A 165 11.99 13.47 17.08
CA SER A 165 12.96 14.53 17.47
C SER A 165 12.49 15.32 18.70
N GLY A 166 11.32 15.00 19.26
CA GLY A 166 10.71 15.74 20.37
C GLY A 166 10.11 17.08 19.95
N TRP A 167 9.85 17.28 18.65
CA TRP A 167 9.17 18.49 18.18
C TRP A 167 7.68 18.30 18.39
N ILE A 168 7.05 19.30 19.01
CA ILE A 168 5.62 19.28 19.34
C ILE A 168 4.91 20.29 18.47
N VAL A 169 3.78 19.91 17.89
CA VAL A 169 2.87 20.83 17.22
C VAL A 169 1.53 20.88 17.94
N GLY A 170 0.80 21.96 17.75
CA GLY A 170 -0.48 22.15 18.37
C GLY A 170 -1.06 23.52 18.06
N TYR A 171 -1.95 23.97 18.94
CA TYR A 171 -2.52 25.31 18.88
C TYR A 171 -2.72 25.90 20.27
N GLY A 172 -2.75 27.23 20.32
CA GLY A 172 -3.18 28.01 21.49
C GLY A 172 -4.25 29.02 21.10
N GLU A 173 -4.73 29.82 22.04
CA GLU A 173 -5.68 30.90 21.77
C GLU A 173 -5.00 32.25 21.96
N ASP A 174 -5.19 33.17 21.02
CA ASP A 174 -4.80 34.57 21.21
C ASP A 174 -5.75 35.28 22.20
N SER A 175 -5.47 36.56 22.49
CA SER A 175 -6.30 37.36 23.40
C SER A 175 -7.73 37.61 22.93
N ASN A 176 -8.08 37.24 21.70
CA ASN A 176 -9.43 37.33 21.14
C ASN A 176 -10.12 35.95 21.11
N GLY A 177 -9.47 34.90 21.61
CA GLY A 177 -9.96 33.52 21.57
C GLY A 177 -9.82 32.86 20.19
N LEU A 178 -8.94 33.37 19.33
CA LEU A 178 -8.68 32.78 18.01
C LEU A 178 -7.54 31.77 18.09
N GLU A 179 -7.74 30.58 17.53
CA GLU A 179 -6.76 29.50 17.54
C GLU A 179 -5.54 29.83 16.67
N GLN A 180 -4.35 29.73 17.25
CA GLN A 180 -3.08 30.00 16.57
C GLN A 180 -2.18 28.75 16.61
N PRO A 181 -1.70 28.27 15.46
CA PRO A 181 -0.88 27.08 15.40
C PRO A 181 0.55 27.38 15.86
N PHE A 182 1.17 26.42 16.54
CA PHE A 182 2.55 26.55 17.01
C PHE A 182 3.38 25.29 16.74
N ILE A 183 4.70 25.45 16.84
CA ILE A 183 5.68 24.37 16.93
C ILE A 183 6.67 24.62 18.08
N PHE A 184 7.04 23.58 18.81
CA PHE A 184 8.12 23.57 19.79
C PHE A 184 9.32 22.79 19.25
N LYS A 185 10.52 23.38 19.32
CA LYS A 185 11.79 22.75 18.91
C LYS A 185 12.85 22.79 20.00
N GLY A 186 12.46 22.50 21.24
CA GLY A 186 13.38 22.32 22.38
C GLY A 186 13.66 23.55 23.24
N SER A 187 13.17 24.74 22.88
CA SER A 187 13.40 25.97 23.68
C SER A 187 12.12 26.74 24.02
N SER A 188 11.29 27.04 23.03
CA SER A 188 10.02 27.76 23.21
C SER A 188 8.98 27.34 22.18
N LEU A 189 7.71 27.64 22.48
CA LEU A 189 6.59 27.54 21.55
C LEU A 189 6.68 28.69 20.53
N GLU A 190 6.81 28.35 19.25
CA GLU A 190 6.97 29.31 18.14
C GLU A 190 5.73 29.29 17.23
N PRO A 191 5.23 30.46 16.76
CA PRO A 191 4.08 30.51 15.85
C PRO A 191 4.40 29.86 14.51
N LEU A 192 3.44 29.09 13.99
CA LEU A 192 3.41 28.64 12.61
C LEU A 192 2.71 29.67 11.73
N GLN A 193 3.18 29.84 10.49
CA GLN A 193 2.65 30.85 9.58
C GLN A 193 1.17 30.57 9.24
N LEU A 194 0.31 31.59 9.20
CA LEU A 194 -1.02 31.46 8.62
C LEU A 194 -1.02 31.81 7.12
N LEU A 195 -1.91 31.20 6.35
CA LEU A 195 -2.18 31.61 4.98
C LEU A 195 -2.60 33.09 4.94
N PRO A 196 -2.35 33.81 3.83
CA PRO A 196 -2.92 35.15 3.65
C PRO A 196 -4.44 35.12 3.89
N GLU A 197 -4.93 36.09 4.67
CA GLU A 197 -6.36 36.25 5.05
C GLU A 197 -6.92 35.20 6.02
N ALA A 198 -6.14 34.21 6.44
CA ALA A 198 -6.58 33.29 7.49
C ALA A 198 -6.61 33.98 8.86
N THR A 199 -7.64 33.66 9.65
CA THR A 199 -7.85 34.26 10.98
C THR A 199 -7.42 33.34 12.12
N GLN A 200 -7.39 32.03 11.88
CA GLN A 200 -7.01 31.00 12.85
C GLN A 200 -6.47 29.76 12.14
N GLY A 201 -5.84 28.87 12.89
CA GLY A 201 -5.40 27.57 12.41
C GLY A 201 -4.95 26.63 13.52
N GLU A 202 -4.89 25.34 13.17
CA GLU A 202 -4.45 24.28 14.07
C GLU A 202 -3.46 23.37 13.34
N ALA A 203 -2.34 23.07 14.01
CA ALA A 203 -1.45 21.99 13.60
C ALA A 203 -1.80 20.75 14.42
N VAL A 204 -2.17 19.67 13.75
CA VAL A 204 -2.79 18.49 14.37
C VAL A 204 -1.87 17.27 14.40
N ASP A 205 -0.93 17.18 13.45
CA ASP A 205 -0.01 16.06 13.32
C ASP A 205 1.35 16.53 12.73
N ILE A 206 2.42 15.78 12.98
CA ILE A 206 3.79 16.08 12.54
C ILE A 206 4.59 14.81 12.27
N ASN A 207 5.28 14.75 11.13
CA ASN A 207 6.18 13.64 10.81
C ASN A 207 7.63 13.87 11.29
N ASP A 208 8.48 12.85 11.15
CA ASP A 208 9.87 12.91 11.61
C ASP A 208 10.78 13.83 10.78
N ALA A 209 10.35 14.21 9.57
CA ALA A 209 11.00 15.27 8.80
C ALA A 209 10.66 16.68 9.32
N GLY A 210 9.78 16.79 10.31
CA GLY A 210 9.33 18.04 10.89
C GLY A 210 8.31 18.78 10.04
N ILE A 211 7.62 18.07 9.14
CA ILE A 211 6.50 18.61 8.36
C ILE A 211 5.23 18.38 9.18
N ALA A 212 4.51 19.46 9.46
CA ALA A 212 3.25 19.40 10.19
C ALA A 212 2.06 19.52 9.23
N CYS A 213 0.93 18.91 9.55
CA CYS A 213 -0.32 19.11 8.83
C CYS A 213 -1.46 19.59 9.73
N GLY A 214 -2.49 20.15 9.13
CA GLY A 214 -3.70 20.59 9.82
C GLY A 214 -4.56 21.47 8.93
N PHE A 215 -5.06 22.57 9.48
CA PHE A 215 -5.88 23.50 8.72
C PHE A 215 -5.71 24.96 9.13
N ASN A 216 -6.09 25.85 8.23
CA ASN A 216 -6.29 27.28 8.47
C ASN A 216 -7.73 27.64 8.13
N THR A 217 -8.27 28.69 8.74
CA THR A 217 -9.64 29.15 8.46
C THR A 217 -9.62 30.45 7.67
N ILE A 218 -10.13 30.39 6.44
CA ILE A 218 -10.42 31.54 5.58
C ILE A 218 -11.93 31.52 5.31
N GLY A 219 -12.71 31.91 6.32
CA GLY A 219 -14.16 31.70 6.36
C GLY A 219 -14.56 30.23 6.61
N LEU A 220 -14.00 29.29 5.85
CA LEU A 220 -14.08 27.85 6.06
C LEU A 220 -12.66 27.25 6.18
N ALA A 221 -12.56 26.03 6.71
CA ALA A 221 -11.29 25.33 6.86
C ALA A 221 -10.64 25.02 5.50
N VAL A 222 -9.34 25.23 5.42
CA VAL A 222 -8.46 24.91 4.30
C VAL A 222 -7.36 24.01 4.83
N ALA A 223 -7.19 22.82 4.25
CA ALA A 223 -6.14 21.89 4.66
C ALA A 223 -4.79 22.46 4.26
N VAL A 224 -3.83 22.44 5.19
CA VAL A 224 -2.49 23.00 4.99
C VAL A 224 -1.43 22.05 5.54
N ILE A 225 -0.20 22.28 5.08
CA ILE A 225 1.01 21.80 5.74
C ILE A 225 1.88 22.99 6.14
N TRP A 226 2.70 22.78 7.15
CA TRP A 226 3.83 23.62 7.48
C TRP A 226 5.11 22.83 7.26
N ASP A 227 6.02 23.40 6.47
CA ASP A 227 7.35 22.81 6.33
C ASP A 227 8.17 22.94 7.63
N SER A 228 9.36 22.34 7.66
CA SER A 228 10.22 22.36 8.84
C SER A 228 10.69 23.77 9.25
N THR A 229 10.50 24.80 8.41
CA THR A 229 10.78 26.19 8.75
C THR A 229 9.57 26.92 9.35
N GLY A 230 8.39 26.28 9.36
CA GLY A 230 7.13 26.86 9.81
C GLY A 230 6.37 27.60 8.71
N LYS A 231 6.81 27.50 7.45
CA LYS A 231 6.15 28.13 6.30
C LYS A 231 4.94 27.30 5.89
N VAL A 232 3.80 27.97 5.70
CA VAL A 232 2.53 27.35 5.33
C VAL A 232 2.40 27.12 3.82
N ILE A 233 1.82 25.98 3.45
CA ILE A 233 1.48 25.61 2.08
C ILE A 233 0.07 25.03 2.10
N ALA A 234 -0.83 25.59 1.29
CA ALA A 234 -2.17 25.04 1.10
C ALA A 234 -2.09 23.73 0.31
N LEU A 235 -2.83 22.71 0.78
CA LEU A 235 -2.93 21.45 0.07
C LEU A 235 -3.80 21.58 -1.19
N PRO A 236 -3.56 20.75 -2.23
CA PRO A 236 -4.36 20.73 -3.46
C PRO A 236 -5.87 20.65 -3.20
N LYS A 237 -6.64 21.43 -3.96
CA LYS A 237 -8.10 21.52 -3.87
C LYS A 237 -8.79 20.75 -4.99
N MET A 238 -9.87 20.05 -4.69
CA MET A 238 -10.73 19.41 -5.69
C MET A 238 -11.75 20.36 -6.33
N PRO A 239 -12.15 20.13 -7.59
CA PRO A 239 -13.26 20.85 -8.21
C PRO A 239 -14.54 20.76 -7.37
N GLY A 240 -15.17 21.89 -7.07
CA GLY A 240 -16.41 21.96 -6.28
C GLY A 240 -16.24 21.84 -4.76
N GLN A 241 -15.02 21.61 -4.26
CA GLN A 241 -14.72 21.62 -2.83
C GLN A 241 -14.95 23.02 -2.23
N ILE A 242 -15.53 23.08 -1.03
CA ILE A 242 -15.74 24.33 -0.28
C ILE A 242 -14.95 24.41 1.03
N SER A 243 -14.57 23.27 1.60
CA SER A 243 -13.80 23.18 2.84
C SER A 243 -12.94 21.92 2.84
N SER A 244 -11.89 21.90 3.65
CA SER A 244 -11.00 20.75 3.87
C SER A 244 -10.21 20.88 5.15
N SER A 245 -9.82 19.75 5.74
CA SER A 245 -8.86 19.70 6.84
C SER A 245 -7.99 18.44 6.71
N ALA A 246 -6.69 18.58 6.96
CA ALA A 246 -5.80 17.44 7.16
C ALA A 246 -5.93 16.94 8.61
N ALA A 247 -5.84 15.63 8.81
CA ALA A 247 -5.99 14.96 10.09
C ALA A 247 -4.69 14.24 10.52
N SER A 248 -3.96 13.66 9.57
CA SER A 248 -2.73 12.92 9.87
C SER A 248 -1.75 12.90 8.68
N ILE A 249 -0.46 12.76 8.97
CA ILE A 249 0.65 12.72 8.00
C ILE A 249 1.63 11.59 8.35
N ASN A 250 2.02 10.78 7.36
CA ASN A 250 3.06 9.76 7.56
C ASN A 250 4.48 10.27 7.20
N ASN A 251 5.50 9.47 7.48
CA ASN A 251 6.90 9.79 7.20
C ASN A 251 7.26 9.82 5.70
N LYS A 252 6.38 9.32 4.82
CA LYS A 252 6.49 9.49 3.36
C LYS A 252 5.96 10.86 2.89
N GLY A 253 5.24 11.59 3.76
CA GLY A 253 4.56 12.84 3.44
C GLY A 253 3.19 12.65 2.79
N ASP A 254 2.63 11.44 2.83
CA ASP A 254 1.23 11.20 2.48
C ASP A 254 0.35 11.72 3.62
N ILE A 255 -0.72 12.44 3.27
CA ILE A 255 -1.59 13.12 4.25
C ILE A 255 -3.01 12.67 4.03
N VAL A 256 -3.76 12.44 5.11
CA VAL A 256 -5.18 12.09 5.05
C VAL A 256 -6.03 13.09 5.83
N GLY A 257 -7.33 13.10 5.54
CA GLY A 257 -8.28 13.95 6.23
C GLY A 257 -9.64 13.97 5.54
N LYS A 258 -10.27 15.14 5.49
CA LYS A 258 -11.58 15.33 4.86
C LYS A 258 -11.61 16.51 3.90
N VAL A 259 -12.43 16.37 2.88
CA VAL A 259 -12.91 17.46 2.02
C VAL A 259 -14.42 17.57 2.15
N VAL A 260 -14.97 18.77 1.95
CA VAL A 260 -16.41 19.01 2.02
C VAL A 260 -16.89 19.65 0.74
N PHE A 261 -17.96 19.10 0.19
CA PHE A 261 -18.69 19.65 -0.96
C PHE A 261 -20.02 20.24 -0.50
N TYR A 262 -20.52 21.22 -1.25
CA TYR A 262 -21.87 21.73 -1.08
C TYR A 262 -22.75 21.27 -2.25
N GLN A 263 -23.81 20.53 -1.93
CA GLN A 263 -24.87 20.22 -2.88
C GLN A 263 -26.16 20.90 -2.38
N THR A 264 -27.13 20.13 -1.90
CA THR A 264 -28.26 20.63 -1.10
C THR A 264 -27.96 20.62 0.40
N THR A 265 -26.99 19.80 0.82
CA THR A 265 -26.42 19.71 2.17
C THR A 265 -24.89 19.66 2.09
N LEU A 266 -24.21 19.80 3.22
CA LEU A 266 -22.77 19.53 3.32
C LEU A 266 -22.53 18.03 3.17
N VAL A 267 -21.56 17.67 2.33
CA VAL A 267 -21.18 16.28 2.07
C VAL A 267 -19.68 16.15 2.37
N PRO A 268 -19.30 15.70 3.58
CA PRO A 268 -17.91 15.39 3.90
C PRO A 268 -17.48 14.10 3.20
N ARG A 269 -16.23 14.05 2.75
CA ARG A 269 -15.63 12.88 2.12
C ARG A 269 -14.19 12.71 2.57
N ALA A 270 -13.82 11.49 2.93
CA ALA A 270 -12.45 11.14 3.29
C ALA A 270 -11.53 11.30 2.07
N ALA A 271 -10.38 11.93 2.27
CA ALA A 271 -9.44 12.24 1.20
C ALA A 271 -8.01 11.89 1.60
N ILE A 272 -7.20 11.61 0.57
CA ILE A 272 -5.75 11.46 0.67
C ILE A 272 -5.07 12.47 -0.26
N TRP A 273 -4.10 13.20 0.28
CA TRP A 273 -3.17 14.04 -0.47
C TRP A 273 -1.85 13.31 -0.62
N LYS A 274 -1.47 13.05 -1.88
CA LYS A 274 -0.27 12.30 -2.24
C LYS A 274 0.30 12.83 -3.54
N ASN A 275 1.62 12.98 -3.61
CA ASN A 275 2.32 13.49 -4.80
C ASN A 275 1.74 14.80 -5.36
N ASN A 276 1.39 15.74 -4.47
CA ASN A 276 0.77 17.03 -4.82
C ASN A 276 -0.57 16.91 -5.57
N THR A 277 -1.28 15.79 -5.37
CA THR A 277 -2.64 15.56 -5.86
C THR A 277 -3.55 15.16 -4.70
N VAL A 278 -4.85 15.29 -4.88
CA VAL A 278 -5.87 14.88 -3.91
C VAL A 278 -6.82 13.89 -4.57
N ARG A 279 -7.16 12.83 -3.85
CA ARG A 279 -8.12 11.79 -4.26
C ARG A 279 -9.07 11.48 -3.12
N LEU A 280 -10.30 11.12 -3.46
CA LEU A 280 -11.26 10.59 -2.49
C LEU A 280 -10.95 9.12 -2.21
N LEU A 281 -10.98 8.71 -0.94
CA LEU A 281 -10.59 7.35 -0.57
C LEU A 281 -11.57 6.28 -1.07
N ASP A 282 -12.84 6.63 -1.24
CA ASP A 282 -13.83 5.70 -1.81
C ASP A 282 -13.68 5.52 -3.32
N GLU A 283 -12.95 6.38 -4.03
CA GLU A 283 -12.48 6.08 -5.38
C GLU A 283 -11.33 5.08 -5.38
N LEU A 284 -10.68 4.87 -4.23
CA LEU A 284 -9.52 3.99 -4.08
C LEU A 284 -9.90 2.64 -3.44
N VAL A 285 -11.18 2.29 -3.33
CA VAL A 285 -11.65 0.96 -2.92
C VAL A 285 -12.53 0.35 -4.01
N ASN A 286 -12.78 -0.97 -3.95
CA ASN A 286 -13.62 -1.65 -4.92
C ASN A 286 -15.03 -1.00 -4.97
N PRO A 287 -15.45 -0.44 -6.13
CA PRO A 287 -16.73 0.25 -6.26
C PRO A 287 -17.95 -0.66 -6.03
N ASP A 288 -17.81 -1.98 -6.21
CA ASP A 288 -18.89 -2.95 -5.97
C ASP A 288 -19.27 -3.06 -4.49
N LEU A 289 -18.39 -2.61 -3.58
CA LEU A 289 -18.70 -2.53 -2.14
C LEU A 289 -19.70 -1.41 -1.82
N GLY A 290 -19.87 -0.43 -2.71
CA GLY A 290 -20.79 0.69 -2.52
C GLY A 290 -20.48 1.55 -1.28
N LEU A 291 -19.21 1.55 -0.84
CA LEU A 291 -18.78 2.27 0.36
C LEU A 291 -18.53 3.74 0.06
N THR A 292 -18.84 4.57 1.06
CA THR A 292 -18.45 5.98 1.09
C THR A 292 -17.91 6.30 2.47
N PHE A 293 -16.84 7.08 2.52
CA PHE A 293 -16.16 7.43 3.76
C PHE A 293 -16.30 8.94 4.00
N ASP A 294 -16.68 9.32 5.21
CA ASP A 294 -16.89 10.72 5.59
C ASP A 294 -15.57 11.42 5.92
N GLU A 295 -14.66 10.71 6.57
CA GLU A 295 -13.41 11.26 7.12
C GLU A 295 -12.35 10.16 7.24
N ALA A 296 -11.11 10.51 6.88
CA ALA A 296 -9.93 9.73 7.25
C ALA A 296 -9.28 10.34 8.49
N ILE A 297 -8.97 9.48 9.45
CA ILE A 297 -8.61 9.86 10.82
C ILE A 297 -7.10 9.81 10.99
N ALA A 298 -6.48 8.69 10.58
CA ALA A 298 -5.06 8.44 10.75
C ALA A 298 -4.48 7.71 9.53
N ILE A 299 -3.20 7.95 9.24
CA ILE A 299 -2.41 7.21 8.26
C ILE A 299 -1.08 6.78 8.89
N ASN A 300 -0.68 5.53 8.68
CA ASN A 300 0.62 5.05 9.16
C ASN A 300 1.69 5.03 8.03
N ASP A 301 2.92 4.67 8.37
CA ASP A 301 4.05 4.66 7.42
C ASP A 301 3.97 3.52 6.41
N THR A 302 3.23 2.44 6.72
CA THR A 302 2.95 1.38 5.74
C THR A 302 1.96 1.86 4.69
N GLY A 303 1.17 2.89 4.99
CA GLY A 303 0.19 3.52 4.10
C GLY A 303 -1.24 3.09 4.41
N GLN A 304 -1.48 2.35 5.49
CA GLN A 304 -2.82 2.03 5.95
C GLN A 304 -3.52 3.28 6.45
N VAL A 305 -4.82 3.37 6.18
CA VAL A 305 -5.65 4.52 6.54
C VAL A 305 -6.82 4.06 7.40
N LEU A 306 -6.94 4.62 8.60
CA LEU A 306 -8.14 4.48 9.41
C LEU A 306 -9.16 5.52 8.96
N CYS A 307 -10.36 5.08 8.55
CA CYS A 307 -11.43 5.97 8.11
C CYS A 307 -12.78 5.60 8.72
N VAL A 308 -13.74 6.51 8.62
CA VAL A 308 -15.07 6.37 9.20
C VAL A 308 -16.16 6.67 8.18
N SER A 309 -17.21 5.84 8.19
CA SER A 309 -18.46 6.06 7.46
C SER A 309 -19.61 6.29 8.44
N ARG A 310 -20.42 7.31 8.19
CA ARG A 310 -21.57 7.72 9.01
C ARG A 310 -22.86 7.63 8.17
N ALA A 311 -23.13 6.44 7.65
CA ALA A 311 -24.32 6.18 6.84
C ALA A 311 -25.54 5.81 7.70
N SER A 312 -26.70 6.39 7.39
CA SER A 312 -28.01 6.01 7.97
C SER A 312 -28.08 5.98 9.51
N GLY A 313 -27.32 6.86 10.17
CA GLY A 313 -27.26 6.96 11.63
C GLY A 313 -26.34 5.93 12.31
N LYS A 314 -25.62 5.11 11.54
CA LYS A 314 -24.60 4.17 12.04
C LYS A 314 -23.21 4.72 11.74
N THR A 315 -22.33 4.72 12.75
CA THR A 315 -20.90 4.98 12.58
C THR A 315 -20.18 3.65 12.44
N THR A 316 -19.39 3.47 11.37
CA THR A 316 -18.56 2.28 11.13
C THR A 316 -17.15 2.74 10.79
N TYR A 317 -16.15 2.17 11.47
CA TYR A 317 -14.75 2.41 11.17
C TYR A 317 -14.23 1.34 10.21
N TYR A 318 -13.27 1.71 9.37
CA TYR A 318 -12.62 0.81 8.43
C TYR A 318 -11.12 1.06 8.48
N LEU A 319 -10.36 -0.03 8.46
CA LEU A 319 -8.94 0.02 8.13
C LEU A 319 -8.80 -0.24 6.62
N LEU A 320 -8.23 0.71 5.91
CA LEU A 320 -7.89 0.59 4.51
C LEU A 320 -6.43 0.18 4.41
N SER A 321 -6.14 -1.02 3.92
CA SER A 321 -4.76 -1.48 3.72
C SER A 321 -4.33 -1.29 2.27
N PRO A 322 -3.14 -0.71 1.99
CA PRO A 322 -2.62 -0.66 0.63
C PRO A 322 -2.62 -2.08 0.05
N PRO A 323 -2.93 -2.24 -1.25
CA PRO A 323 -2.89 -3.54 -1.88
C PRO A 323 -1.51 -4.17 -1.68
N HIS A 324 -1.49 -5.46 -1.34
CA HIS A 324 -0.24 -6.20 -1.18
C HIS A 324 0.58 -6.09 -2.48
N SER A 325 1.81 -5.61 -2.33
CA SER A 325 2.79 -5.51 -3.42
C SER A 325 3.79 -6.65 -3.40
N GLU A 326 3.68 -7.60 -2.46
CA GLU A 326 4.57 -8.75 -2.36
C GLU A 326 3.74 -10.03 -2.17
N PHE A 327 3.97 -11.01 -3.04
CA PHE A 327 3.35 -12.34 -2.97
C PHE A 327 4.43 -13.40 -2.98
N VAL A 328 4.37 -14.32 -2.01
CA VAL A 328 5.30 -15.45 -1.94
C VAL A 328 4.58 -16.70 -2.41
N VAL A 329 4.92 -17.17 -3.60
CA VAL A 329 4.45 -18.47 -4.12
C VAL A 329 5.09 -19.56 -3.28
N ASN A 330 4.26 -20.28 -2.53
CA ASN A 330 4.67 -21.37 -1.65
C ASN A 330 4.02 -22.71 -2.04
N GLU A 331 3.15 -22.72 -3.05
CA GLU A 331 2.52 -23.93 -3.58
C GLU A 331 2.87 -24.13 -5.06
N SER A 332 3.09 -25.38 -5.46
CA SER A 332 3.39 -25.76 -6.85
C SER A 332 2.14 -25.99 -7.72
N GLY A 333 0.95 -25.80 -7.15
CA GLY A 333 -0.34 -25.95 -7.83
C GLY A 333 -0.60 -24.88 -8.89
N ASP A 334 -1.79 -24.93 -9.51
CA ASP A 334 -2.25 -24.00 -10.55
C ASP A 334 -3.67 -23.48 -10.28
N GLU A 335 -4.16 -23.65 -9.05
CA GLU A 335 -5.43 -23.13 -8.58
C GLU A 335 -5.44 -21.60 -8.66
N SER A 336 -6.57 -21.04 -9.10
CA SER A 336 -6.81 -19.60 -9.05
C SER A 336 -7.01 -19.12 -7.61
N ASP A 337 -6.81 -17.83 -7.39
CA ASP A 337 -7.12 -17.19 -6.12
C ASP A 337 -8.62 -17.36 -5.78
N ALA A 338 -8.92 -17.75 -4.54
CA ALA A 338 -10.30 -18.03 -4.15
C ALA A 338 -11.15 -16.76 -4.02
N ASN A 339 -10.52 -15.62 -3.70
CA ASN A 339 -11.19 -14.35 -3.45
C ASN A 339 -10.25 -13.16 -3.68
N LEU A 340 -10.15 -12.71 -4.93
CA LEU A 340 -9.28 -11.59 -5.31
C LEU A 340 -9.50 -10.28 -4.52
N ALA A 341 -10.65 -10.11 -3.86
CA ALA A 341 -10.98 -8.91 -3.11
C ALA A 341 -10.39 -8.84 -1.69
N ASP A 342 -9.80 -9.92 -1.17
CA ASP A 342 -9.17 -9.91 0.16
C ASP A 342 -7.71 -9.48 0.15
N GLY A 343 -7.11 -9.24 -1.01
CA GLY A 343 -5.74 -8.73 -1.10
C GLY A 343 -4.66 -9.78 -0.79
N ALA A 344 -5.05 -10.98 -0.36
CA ALA A 344 -4.15 -12.10 -0.14
C ALA A 344 -3.98 -12.90 -1.43
N CYS A 345 -2.87 -13.62 -1.55
CA CYS A 345 -2.73 -14.68 -2.54
C CYS A 345 -3.08 -15.98 -1.83
N ASP A 346 -4.33 -16.42 -1.91
CA ASP A 346 -4.82 -17.57 -1.15
C ASP A 346 -5.84 -18.39 -1.93
N VAL A 347 -5.50 -19.65 -2.21
CA VAL A 347 -6.38 -20.57 -2.95
C VAL A 347 -7.39 -21.29 -2.07
N ASP A 348 -7.23 -21.28 -0.74
CA ASP A 348 -8.21 -21.86 0.19
C ASP A 348 -8.27 -21.10 1.53
N PRO A 349 -9.12 -20.05 1.62
CA PRO A 349 -9.31 -19.24 2.82
C PRO A 349 -9.80 -20.01 4.06
N SER A 350 -10.18 -21.29 3.91
CA SER A 350 -10.55 -22.14 5.03
C SER A 350 -9.35 -22.80 5.73
N GLN A 351 -8.18 -22.78 5.11
CA GLN A 351 -6.93 -23.29 5.66
C GLN A 351 -6.11 -22.16 6.30
N SER A 352 -5.16 -22.53 7.16
CA SER A 352 -4.37 -21.55 7.90
C SER A 352 -3.14 -21.14 7.10
N GLY A 353 -2.90 -19.84 7.01
CA GLY A 353 -1.84 -19.26 6.19
C GLY A 353 -2.30 -19.11 4.74
N ASN A 354 -1.52 -18.40 3.94
CA ASN A 354 -1.85 -18.17 2.54
C ASN A 354 -1.27 -19.29 1.68
N GLN A 355 -2.11 -20.09 1.02
CA GLN A 355 -1.65 -21.05 0.01
C GLN A 355 -1.60 -20.34 -1.33
N CYS A 356 -0.40 -19.92 -1.72
CA CYS A 356 -0.21 -19.06 -2.87
C CYS A 356 0.43 -19.84 -4.02
N THR A 357 -0.33 -20.04 -5.10
CA THR A 357 0.17 -20.56 -6.38
C THR A 357 0.67 -19.41 -7.25
N LEU A 358 1.45 -19.73 -8.30
CA LEU A 358 1.87 -18.72 -9.29
C LEU A 358 0.67 -18.09 -10.02
N ARG A 359 -0.37 -18.88 -10.32
CA ARG A 359 -1.59 -18.36 -10.95
C ARG A 359 -2.28 -17.36 -10.03
N ALA A 360 -2.56 -17.74 -8.79
CA ALA A 360 -3.20 -16.88 -7.80
C ALA A 360 -2.39 -15.59 -7.58
N ALA A 361 -1.06 -15.68 -7.47
CA ALA A 361 -0.20 -14.51 -7.30
C ALA A 361 -0.29 -13.53 -8.48
N ILE A 362 -0.32 -14.03 -9.71
CA ILE A 362 -0.48 -13.19 -10.91
C ILE A 362 -1.88 -12.58 -10.95
N GLU A 363 -2.93 -13.35 -10.66
CA GLU A 363 -4.31 -12.86 -10.63
C GLU A 363 -4.48 -11.76 -9.57
N GLN A 364 -3.95 -11.98 -8.36
CA GLN A 364 -4.00 -11.01 -7.27
C GLN A 364 -3.19 -9.74 -7.61
N ALA A 365 -2.01 -9.89 -8.19
CA ALA A 365 -1.20 -8.75 -8.64
C ALA A 365 -1.91 -7.91 -9.72
N ILE A 366 -2.62 -8.56 -10.65
CA ILE A 366 -3.43 -7.88 -11.67
C ILE A 366 -4.62 -7.18 -11.03
N TYR A 367 -5.33 -7.85 -10.11
CA TYR A 367 -6.47 -7.27 -9.38
C TYR A 367 -6.03 -6.03 -8.59
N ASN A 368 -4.84 -6.09 -7.98
CA ASN A 368 -4.19 -5.00 -7.26
C ASN A 368 -3.66 -3.89 -8.17
N GLY A 369 -3.85 -3.94 -9.50
CA GLY A 369 -3.42 -2.88 -10.43
C GLY A 369 -1.92 -2.86 -10.72
N GLY A 370 -1.18 -3.93 -10.40
CA GLY A 370 0.26 -4.06 -10.64
C GLY A 370 1.16 -3.53 -9.54
N GLY A 371 2.42 -3.31 -9.89
CA GLY A 371 3.49 -2.93 -8.96
C GLY A 371 3.95 -4.06 -8.03
N ALA A 372 3.44 -5.28 -8.23
CA ALA A 372 3.71 -6.41 -7.36
C ALA A 372 5.10 -7.03 -7.62
N SER A 373 5.66 -7.61 -6.56
CA SER A 373 6.82 -8.48 -6.53
C SER A 373 6.37 -9.88 -6.15
N ILE A 374 6.53 -10.84 -7.05
CA ILE A 374 6.19 -12.24 -6.85
C ILE A 374 7.50 -13.01 -6.63
N THR A 375 7.67 -13.55 -5.44
CA THR A 375 8.82 -14.35 -4.99
C THR A 375 8.40 -15.79 -4.70
N PHE A 376 9.35 -16.67 -4.39
CA PHE A 376 9.10 -18.11 -4.27
C PHE A 376 9.73 -18.69 -3.01
N ASP A 377 8.97 -19.54 -2.32
CA ASP A 377 9.40 -20.37 -1.19
C ASP A 377 8.62 -21.69 -1.20
N ILE A 378 8.66 -22.40 -2.33
CA ILE A 378 7.96 -23.68 -2.49
C ILE A 378 8.73 -24.76 -1.70
N PRO A 379 8.06 -25.57 -0.84
CA PRO A 379 8.69 -26.66 -0.10
C PRO A 379 9.19 -27.80 -1.00
N ASP A 380 10.36 -27.66 -1.61
CA ASP A 380 11.00 -28.68 -2.44
C ASP A 380 12.50 -28.88 -2.06
N ASN A 381 13.04 -30.06 -2.38
CA ASN A 381 14.45 -30.40 -2.18
C ASN A 381 15.31 -30.22 -3.45
N GLY A 382 14.69 -29.88 -4.58
CA GLY A 382 15.33 -29.59 -5.88
C GLY A 382 14.78 -28.32 -6.52
N VAL A 383 14.61 -28.35 -7.84
CA VAL A 383 13.92 -27.29 -8.59
C VAL A 383 12.43 -27.60 -8.56
N PRO A 384 11.59 -26.82 -7.86
CA PRO A 384 10.15 -27.07 -7.83
C PRO A 384 9.54 -26.94 -9.23
N VAL A 385 8.55 -27.77 -9.53
CA VAL A 385 7.87 -27.81 -10.83
C VAL A 385 6.44 -27.32 -10.70
N ILE A 386 6.13 -26.22 -11.39
CA ILE A 386 4.77 -25.70 -11.58
C ILE A 386 4.29 -26.15 -12.95
N THR A 387 3.16 -26.86 -13.00
CA THR A 387 2.57 -27.35 -14.26
C THR A 387 1.20 -26.72 -14.46
N PRO A 388 1.08 -25.61 -15.23
CA PRO A 388 -0.21 -24.99 -15.46
C PRO A 388 -1.19 -25.93 -16.16
N ASP A 389 -2.40 -26.06 -15.64
CA ASP A 389 -3.51 -26.84 -16.23
C ASP A 389 -4.26 -26.07 -17.32
N SER A 390 -3.96 -24.77 -17.47
CA SER A 390 -4.40 -23.91 -18.56
C SER A 390 -3.38 -22.79 -18.82
N ALA A 391 -3.64 -21.90 -19.78
CA ALA A 391 -2.76 -20.75 -20.02
C ALA A 391 -2.72 -19.87 -18.77
N LEU A 392 -1.51 -19.45 -18.38
CA LEU A 392 -1.34 -18.49 -17.28
C LEU A 392 -2.00 -17.14 -17.65
N PRO A 393 -2.49 -16.38 -16.65
CA PRO A 393 -3.03 -15.06 -16.89
C PRO A 393 -2.02 -14.14 -17.59
N GLN A 394 -2.51 -13.30 -18.49
CA GLN A 394 -1.68 -12.35 -19.21
C GLN A 394 -1.19 -11.24 -18.28
N ILE A 395 0.11 -10.98 -18.27
CA ILE A 395 0.73 -9.90 -17.48
C ILE A 395 0.49 -8.57 -18.20
N ASN A 396 -0.63 -7.92 -17.85
CA ASN A 396 -1.08 -6.64 -18.40
C ASN A 396 -0.87 -5.44 -17.46
N PHE A 397 -0.39 -5.67 -16.25
CA PHE A 397 0.14 -4.65 -15.34
C PHE A 397 1.62 -4.91 -15.00
N THR A 398 2.34 -3.85 -14.64
CA THR A 398 3.75 -3.93 -14.24
C THR A 398 3.91 -4.89 -13.06
N MET A 399 4.83 -5.85 -13.14
CA MET A 399 5.19 -6.69 -11.99
C MET A 399 6.60 -7.29 -12.14
N THR A 400 7.20 -7.64 -11.02
CA THR A 400 8.44 -8.42 -10.95
C THR A 400 8.10 -9.84 -10.53
N ILE A 401 8.51 -10.84 -11.30
CA ILE A 401 8.39 -12.25 -10.96
C ILE A 401 9.80 -12.83 -10.90
N ASP A 402 10.29 -13.12 -9.69
CA ASP A 402 11.67 -13.50 -9.43
C ASP A 402 11.79 -14.90 -8.80
N ALA A 403 11.90 -15.91 -9.65
CA ALA A 403 12.14 -17.29 -9.24
C ALA A 403 13.56 -17.53 -8.66
N THR A 404 14.48 -16.55 -8.74
CA THR A 404 15.79 -16.66 -8.08
C THR A 404 15.71 -16.57 -6.56
N THR A 405 14.55 -16.15 -6.04
CA THR A 405 14.25 -16.15 -4.61
C THR A 405 13.97 -17.54 -4.04
N GLN A 406 13.63 -18.52 -4.88
CA GLN A 406 13.40 -19.89 -4.47
C GLN A 406 14.62 -20.44 -3.71
N PRO A 407 14.48 -20.87 -2.45
CA PRO A 407 15.60 -21.36 -1.68
C PRO A 407 16.32 -22.55 -2.34
N ARG A 408 17.64 -22.57 -2.18
CA ARG A 408 18.58 -23.61 -2.65
C ARG A 408 18.76 -23.68 -4.16
N SER A 409 17.68 -23.86 -4.92
CA SER A 409 17.76 -23.97 -6.38
C SER A 409 18.04 -22.62 -7.05
N GLY A 410 17.47 -21.54 -6.52
CA GLY A 410 17.40 -20.25 -7.23
C GLY A 410 16.67 -20.34 -8.58
N LEU A 411 15.84 -21.39 -8.75
CA LEU A 411 15.14 -21.70 -9.98
C LEU A 411 13.78 -22.32 -9.68
N VAL A 412 12.80 -22.06 -10.56
CA VAL A 412 11.49 -22.72 -10.61
C VAL A 412 11.25 -23.22 -12.04
N GLU A 413 10.83 -24.47 -12.20
CA GLU A 413 10.46 -25.03 -13.50
C GLU A 413 8.98 -24.78 -13.78
N LEU A 414 8.71 -23.98 -14.80
CA LEU A 414 7.40 -23.77 -15.37
C LEU A 414 7.22 -24.70 -16.58
N LYS A 415 6.43 -25.76 -16.39
CA LYS A 415 6.28 -26.86 -17.34
C LYS A 415 4.93 -26.82 -18.06
N GLY A 416 4.95 -26.56 -19.37
CA GLY A 416 3.76 -26.23 -20.16
C GLY A 416 2.96 -27.40 -20.75
N ASN A 417 3.30 -28.65 -20.42
CA ASN A 417 2.73 -29.82 -21.08
C ASN A 417 1.21 -30.02 -20.85
N LYS A 418 0.60 -29.27 -19.92
CA LYS A 418 -0.84 -29.23 -19.66
C LYS A 418 -1.50 -27.87 -19.90
N ALA A 419 -0.74 -26.83 -20.26
CA ALA A 419 -1.25 -25.45 -20.33
C ALA A 419 -2.26 -25.22 -21.47
N GLY A 420 -2.41 -26.20 -22.37
CA GLY A 420 -3.37 -26.16 -23.47
C GLY A 420 -2.79 -25.63 -24.78
N THR A 421 -3.60 -25.69 -25.83
CA THR A 421 -3.15 -25.44 -27.19
C THR A 421 -2.72 -23.99 -27.43
N GLY A 422 -1.50 -23.83 -27.92
CA GLY A 422 -0.89 -22.53 -28.20
C GLY A 422 -0.57 -21.69 -26.97
N ALA A 423 -0.68 -22.24 -25.76
CA ALA A 423 -0.35 -21.52 -24.54
C ALA A 423 1.15 -21.20 -24.50
N ASN A 424 1.47 -19.95 -24.14
CA ASN A 424 2.85 -19.54 -23.85
C ASN A 424 3.14 -19.75 -22.36
N GLY A 425 4.42 -19.81 -21.98
CA GLY A 425 4.81 -19.78 -20.56
C GLY A 425 4.40 -18.48 -19.90
N PHE A 426 4.90 -17.35 -20.42
CA PHE A 426 4.41 -16.02 -20.04
C PHE A 426 3.98 -15.22 -21.26
N THR A 427 2.86 -14.50 -21.15
CA THR A 427 2.46 -13.46 -22.11
C THR A 427 2.47 -12.11 -21.41
N ILE A 428 3.32 -11.20 -21.84
CA ILE A 428 3.52 -9.88 -21.24
C ILE A 428 3.08 -8.81 -22.23
N THR A 429 2.16 -7.97 -21.79
CA THR A 429 1.70 -6.77 -22.52
C THR A 429 1.81 -5.50 -21.68
N ALA A 430 2.25 -5.64 -20.42
CA ALA A 430 2.58 -4.54 -19.53
C ALA A 430 3.86 -3.82 -19.99
N SER A 431 4.30 -2.83 -19.21
CA SER A 431 5.61 -2.19 -19.38
C SER A 431 6.35 -2.19 -18.05
N ASN A 432 7.68 -2.21 -18.12
CA ASN A 432 8.59 -2.21 -16.96
C ASN A 432 8.47 -3.45 -16.06
N SER A 433 8.02 -4.59 -16.60
CA SER A 433 7.97 -5.86 -15.90
C SER A 433 9.30 -6.62 -15.97
N SER A 434 9.49 -7.56 -15.05
CA SER A 434 10.68 -8.40 -15.02
C SER A 434 10.32 -9.87 -14.77
N ILE A 435 10.87 -10.78 -15.59
CA ILE A 435 10.81 -12.23 -15.39
C ILE A 435 12.23 -12.74 -15.18
N LYS A 436 12.46 -13.46 -14.08
CA LYS A 436 13.79 -13.93 -13.71
C LYS A 436 13.79 -15.34 -13.13
N GLY A 437 14.81 -16.13 -13.47
CA GLY A 437 15.13 -17.38 -12.78
C GLY A 437 14.24 -18.59 -13.10
N PHE A 438 13.51 -18.58 -14.22
CA PHE A 438 12.65 -19.70 -14.59
C PHE A 438 13.33 -20.69 -15.52
N VAL A 439 13.03 -21.98 -15.34
CA VAL A 439 13.14 -22.99 -16.39
C VAL A 439 11.80 -23.05 -17.10
N ILE A 440 11.71 -22.70 -18.39
CA ILE A 440 10.43 -22.62 -19.12
C ILE A 440 10.48 -23.59 -20.29
N ASN A 441 9.66 -24.64 -20.24
CA ASN A 441 9.73 -25.73 -21.20
C ASN A 441 8.38 -26.40 -21.48
N GLU A 442 8.37 -27.21 -22.55
CA GLU A 442 7.23 -28.05 -22.95
C GLU A 442 5.90 -27.30 -23.23
N PHE A 443 5.93 -25.99 -23.48
CA PHE A 443 4.76 -25.24 -23.95
C PHE A 443 4.48 -25.48 -25.44
N GLU A 444 3.20 -25.54 -25.83
CA GLU A 444 2.82 -25.57 -27.26
C GLU A 444 3.05 -24.21 -27.95
N GLY A 445 3.03 -23.12 -27.19
CA GLY A 445 3.38 -21.78 -27.65
C GLY A 445 4.87 -21.46 -27.56
N TYR A 446 5.18 -20.19 -27.27
CA TYR A 446 6.51 -19.70 -26.91
C TYR A 446 6.76 -19.89 -25.42
N GLY A 447 8.04 -20.00 -25.02
CA GLY A 447 8.39 -19.89 -23.60
C GLY A 447 7.95 -18.54 -23.02
N ILE A 448 8.30 -17.44 -23.69
CA ILE A 448 7.85 -16.09 -23.32
C ILE A 448 7.42 -15.32 -24.57
N MET A 449 6.32 -14.59 -24.48
CA MET A 449 5.84 -13.66 -25.50
C MET A 449 5.74 -12.25 -24.92
N LEU A 450 6.45 -11.30 -25.54
CA LEU A 450 6.26 -9.86 -25.36
C LEU A 450 5.38 -9.36 -26.50
N ASP A 451 4.20 -8.81 -26.20
CA ASP A 451 3.26 -8.31 -27.20
C ASP A 451 2.80 -6.87 -26.88
N GLY A 452 3.26 -5.91 -27.68
CA GLY A 452 3.07 -4.49 -27.39
C GLY A 452 3.79 -3.98 -26.12
N ALA A 453 4.66 -4.81 -25.53
CA ALA A 453 5.30 -4.58 -24.23
C ALA A 453 6.49 -3.60 -24.36
N THR A 454 6.84 -2.89 -23.28
CA THR A 454 7.92 -1.89 -23.32
C THR A 454 8.76 -1.84 -22.05
N ASN A 455 10.09 -1.75 -22.21
CA ASN A 455 11.06 -1.67 -21.11
C ASN A 455 11.04 -2.89 -20.16
N ASP A 456 10.63 -4.06 -20.64
CA ASP A 456 10.62 -5.28 -19.85
C ASP A 456 11.98 -5.97 -19.85
N THR A 457 12.28 -6.72 -18.79
CA THR A 457 13.52 -7.48 -18.65
C THR A 457 13.26 -8.98 -18.48
N ILE A 458 13.97 -9.79 -19.26
CA ILE A 458 13.98 -11.25 -19.13
C ILE A 458 15.42 -11.67 -18.83
N SER A 459 15.69 -12.27 -17.68
CA SER A 459 17.06 -12.58 -17.24
C SER A 459 17.16 -13.88 -16.44
N ALA A 460 18.34 -14.48 -16.41
CA ALA A 460 18.61 -15.70 -15.62
C ALA A 460 17.70 -16.91 -15.94
N CYS A 461 17.03 -16.95 -17.09
CA CYS A 461 16.09 -18.03 -17.44
C CYS A 461 16.75 -19.12 -18.29
N LEU A 462 16.27 -20.36 -18.14
CA LEU A 462 16.55 -21.50 -19.01
C LEU A 462 15.30 -21.80 -19.84
N ILE A 463 15.31 -21.50 -21.14
CA ILE A 463 14.13 -21.56 -21.99
C ILE A 463 14.33 -22.61 -23.09
N GLY A 464 13.53 -23.67 -23.01
CA GLY A 464 13.56 -24.81 -23.94
C GLY A 464 14.46 -25.96 -23.50
N THR A 465 14.95 -25.94 -22.26
CA THR A 465 15.80 -26.99 -21.69
C THR A 465 15.22 -27.57 -20.40
N ASP A 466 15.81 -28.65 -19.91
CA ASP A 466 15.62 -29.13 -18.55
C ASP A 466 16.30 -28.18 -17.53
N PRO A 467 16.09 -28.35 -16.21
CA PRO A 467 16.70 -27.50 -15.19
C PRO A 467 18.22 -27.56 -15.12
N THR A 468 18.87 -28.57 -15.70
CA THR A 468 20.34 -28.62 -15.79
C THR A 468 20.88 -27.80 -16.97
N GLY A 469 20.03 -27.42 -17.92
CA GLY A 469 20.44 -26.70 -19.13
C GLY A 469 21.22 -27.56 -20.11
N THR A 470 21.10 -28.89 -20.03
CA THR A 470 21.86 -29.84 -20.87
C THR A 470 20.97 -30.66 -21.80
N GLU A 471 19.69 -30.85 -21.47
CA GLU A 471 18.74 -31.57 -22.31
C GLU A 471 17.69 -30.63 -22.92
N ALA A 472 17.29 -30.89 -24.17
CA ALA A 472 16.23 -30.13 -24.82
C ALA A 472 14.85 -30.56 -24.32
N LYS A 473 14.05 -29.58 -23.90
CA LYS A 473 12.64 -29.68 -23.53
C LYS A 473 11.88 -28.58 -24.29
N PRO A 474 11.63 -28.76 -25.60
CA PRO A 474 11.27 -27.66 -26.49
C PRO A 474 9.95 -27.00 -26.10
N ASN A 475 9.94 -25.67 -26.13
CA ASN A 475 8.71 -24.93 -26.41
C ASN A 475 8.48 -24.97 -27.94
N VAL A 476 7.26 -25.32 -28.36
CA VAL A 476 6.97 -25.73 -29.75
C VAL A 476 7.10 -24.57 -30.74
N MET A 477 6.60 -23.38 -30.42
CA MET A 477 6.72 -22.21 -31.30
C MET A 477 8.09 -21.50 -31.18
N GLY A 478 8.80 -21.62 -30.06
CA GLY A 478 10.12 -21.03 -29.87
C GLY A 478 10.40 -20.62 -28.43
N GLY A 479 11.58 -20.05 -28.19
CA GLY A 479 11.98 -19.56 -26.88
C GLY A 479 11.26 -18.26 -26.50
N ILE A 480 11.67 -17.15 -27.12
CA ILE A 480 11.10 -15.83 -26.85
C ILE A 480 10.60 -15.18 -28.15
N LEU A 481 9.35 -14.71 -28.15
CA LEU A 481 8.80 -13.83 -29.19
C LEU A 481 8.75 -12.39 -28.69
N VAL A 482 9.28 -11.46 -29.49
CA VAL A 482 9.13 -10.02 -29.32
C VAL A 482 8.26 -9.48 -30.45
N HIS A 483 6.98 -9.26 -30.18
CA HIS A 483 5.98 -8.81 -31.15
C HIS A 483 5.54 -7.37 -30.87
N ASN A 484 5.73 -6.47 -31.84
CA ASN A 484 5.42 -5.03 -31.71
C ASN A 484 5.85 -4.37 -30.38
N SER A 485 6.95 -4.83 -29.78
CA SER A 485 7.37 -4.48 -28.41
C SER A 485 8.68 -3.69 -28.41
N MET A 486 8.88 -2.72 -27.52
CA MET A 486 10.00 -1.77 -27.59
C MET A 486 10.93 -1.79 -26.39
N ASN A 487 12.22 -1.52 -26.62
CA ASN A 487 13.20 -1.25 -25.55
C ASN A 487 13.34 -2.36 -24.48
N ASN A 488 12.95 -3.59 -24.80
CA ASN A 488 13.06 -4.70 -23.87
C ASN A 488 14.49 -5.24 -23.83
N VAL A 489 14.89 -5.79 -22.69
CA VAL A 489 16.21 -6.39 -22.50
C VAL A 489 16.05 -7.88 -22.25
N ILE A 490 16.61 -8.68 -23.15
CA ILE A 490 16.74 -10.13 -23.00
C ILE A 490 18.18 -10.41 -22.62
N GLY A 491 18.40 -10.72 -21.35
CA GLY A 491 19.68 -11.02 -20.72
C GLY A 491 20.28 -9.82 -19.99
N GLY A 492 21.61 -9.73 -19.94
CA GLY A 492 22.31 -8.65 -19.26
C GLY A 492 23.83 -8.72 -19.43
N SER A 493 24.55 -7.83 -18.76
CA SER A 493 26.01 -7.74 -18.87
C SER A 493 26.76 -8.66 -17.90
N SER A 494 26.09 -9.13 -16.85
CA SER A 494 26.66 -10.06 -15.88
C SER A 494 26.31 -11.51 -16.23
N VAL A 495 27.06 -12.47 -15.69
CA VAL A 495 26.72 -13.90 -15.81
C VAL A 495 25.40 -14.21 -15.09
N ALA A 496 25.06 -13.47 -14.03
CA ALA A 496 23.82 -13.69 -13.27
C ALA A 496 22.56 -13.32 -14.07
N ASP A 497 22.67 -12.46 -15.09
CA ASP A 497 21.52 -12.05 -15.92
C ASP A 497 21.35 -12.95 -17.16
N ARG A 498 22.27 -13.87 -17.42
CA ARG A 498 22.34 -14.66 -18.65
C ARG A 498 21.15 -15.60 -18.79
N ASN A 499 20.45 -15.50 -19.92
CA ASN A 499 19.52 -16.56 -20.30
C ASN A 499 20.22 -17.64 -21.12
N ILE A 500 19.74 -18.88 -20.99
CA ILE A 500 20.01 -20.00 -21.89
C ILE A 500 18.75 -20.23 -22.71
N ILE A 501 18.80 -19.99 -24.02
CA ILE A 501 17.63 -20.08 -24.90
C ILE A 501 17.96 -21.11 -25.99
N SER A 502 17.66 -22.36 -25.72
CA SER A 502 18.21 -23.50 -26.47
C SER A 502 17.19 -24.63 -26.59
N GLY A 503 17.38 -25.51 -27.57
CA GLY A 503 16.53 -26.69 -27.75
C GLY A 503 15.07 -26.41 -28.09
N ASN A 504 14.72 -25.19 -28.53
CA ASN A 504 13.32 -24.85 -28.85
C ASN A 504 12.91 -25.26 -30.27
N GLY A 505 11.61 -25.48 -30.43
CA GLY A 505 11.00 -25.95 -31.67
C GLY A 505 11.02 -27.47 -31.84
N ILE A 506 10.04 -27.99 -32.58
CA ILE A 506 9.93 -29.42 -32.92
C ILE A 506 10.05 -29.65 -34.42
N SER A 507 10.54 -30.82 -34.84
CA SER A 507 10.65 -31.17 -36.26
C SER A 507 9.29 -31.06 -36.98
N GLY A 508 9.29 -30.54 -38.22
CA GLY A 508 8.09 -30.42 -39.05
C GLY A 508 7.25 -29.16 -38.87
N GLN A 509 7.50 -28.33 -37.84
CA GLN A 509 6.86 -27.01 -37.69
C GLN A 509 7.68 -25.90 -38.38
N PRO A 510 7.10 -24.76 -38.80
CA PRO A 510 7.87 -23.66 -39.37
C PRO A 510 8.57 -22.79 -38.30
N ARG A 511 8.04 -22.76 -37.07
CA ARG A 511 8.57 -21.98 -35.93
C ARG A 511 9.48 -22.83 -35.03
N GLY A 512 10.23 -22.19 -34.14
CA GLY A 512 11.27 -22.82 -33.29
C GLY A 512 12.53 -21.97 -33.09
N HIS A 513 12.39 -20.65 -33.08
CA HIS A 513 13.50 -19.72 -32.93
C HIS A 513 13.92 -19.65 -31.45
N GLY A 514 15.18 -19.34 -31.18
CA GLY A 514 15.61 -18.94 -29.84
C GLY A 514 14.93 -17.62 -29.47
N VAL A 515 15.25 -16.56 -30.19
CA VAL A 515 14.58 -15.26 -30.09
C VAL A 515 14.07 -14.82 -31.47
N LEU A 516 12.78 -14.54 -31.57
CA LEU A 516 12.14 -14.02 -32.78
C LEU A 516 11.67 -12.59 -32.53
N ILE A 517 12.11 -11.63 -33.36
CA ILE A 517 11.66 -10.24 -33.28
C ILE A 517 10.81 -9.92 -34.51
N GLU A 518 9.51 -9.68 -34.32
CA GLU A 518 8.55 -9.42 -35.40
C GLU A 518 7.70 -8.17 -35.11
N GLY A 519 7.17 -7.57 -36.19
CA GLY A 519 6.30 -6.40 -36.09
C GLY A 519 7.04 -5.08 -36.22
N LYS A 520 6.37 -4.09 -36.84
CA LYS A 520 6.99 -2.80 -37.21
C LYS A 520 7.40 -1.97 -36.01
N GLN A 521 6.76 -2.20 -34.86
CA GLN A 521 7.04 -1.46 -33.62
C GLN A 521 8.16 -2.10 -32.79
N SER A 522 8.73 -3.23 -33.20
CA SER A 522 9.73 -3.96 -32.41
C SER A 522 11.13 -3.33 -32.40
N THR A 523 11.22 -2.09 -31.92
CA THR A 523 12.43 -1.24 -31.98
C THR A 523 13.14 -1.15 -30.63
N GLY A 524 14.45 -0.95 -30.64
CA GLY A 524 15.23 -0.71 -29.41
C GLY A 524 15.41 -1.93 -28.49
N ASN A 525 14.92 -3.11 -28.87
CA ASN A 525 15.12 -4.34 -28.09
C ASN A 525 16.58 -4.78 -28.11
N ARG A 526 17.07 -5.25 -26.97
CA ARG A 526 18.48 -5.62 -26.75
C ARG A 526 18.57 -7.07 -26.31
N ILE A 527 19.31 -7.88 -27.05
CA ILE A 527 19.64 -9.25 -26.71
C ILE A 527 21.10 -9.27 -26.28
N VAL A 528 21.38 -9.42 -24.98
CA VAL A 528 22.72 -9.20 -24.41
C VAL A 528 23.10 -10.34 -23.48
N GLY A 529 24.32 -10.89 -23.66
CA GLY A 529 24.91 -11.82 -22.69
C GLY A 529 24.27 -13.21 -22.59
N ASN A 530 23.39 -13.59 -23.52
CA ASN A 530 22.71 -14.90 -23.54
C ASN A 530 23.56 -16.00 -24.20
N ILE A 531 23.26 -17.26 -23.88
CA ILE A 531 23.65 -18.43 -24.69
C ILE A 531 22.42 -18.89 -25.48
N ILE A 532 22.58 -19.04 -26.79
CA ILE A 532 21.47 -19.39 -27.69
C ILE A 532 21.89 -20.56 -28.59
N GLY A 533 21.22 -21.71 -28.45
CA GLY A 533 21.47 -22.90 -29.26
C GLY A 533 22.59 -23.82 -28.75
N ALA A 534 23.04 -23.65 -27.50
CA ALA A 534 24.03 -24.49 -26.83
C ALA A 534 23.59 -24.80 -25.39
N ASN A 535 24.22 -25.79 -24.75
CA ASN A 535 24.03 -26.08 -23.33
C ASN A 535 24.46 -24.91 -22.43
N ILE A 536 24.18 -25.01 -21.12
CA ILE A 536 24.45 -23.94 -20.14
C ILE A 536 25.92 -23.47 -20.09
N ASP A 537 26.87 -24.34 -20.41
CA ASP A 537 28.31 -24.02 -20.48
C ASP A 537 28.74 -23.45 -21.84
N GLY A 538 27.87 -23.50 -22.86
CA GLY A 538 28.19 -23.10 -24.23
C GLY A 538 29.15 -24.04 -24.96
N THR A 539 29.26 -25.30 -24.51
CA THR A 539 30.23 -26.29 -25.00
C THR A 539 29.62 -27.32 -25.96
N GLU A 540 28.34 -27.66 -25.79
CA GLU A 540 27.64 -28.64 -26.63
C GLU A 540 26.46 -28.00 -27.36
N ALA A 541 26.23 -28.44 -28.59
CA ALA A 541 25.14 -27.93 -29.41
C ALA A 541 23.78 -28.44 -28.89
N LEU A 542 22.88 -27.50 -28.60
CA LEU A 542 21.50 -27.75 -28.24
C LEU A 542 20.61 -26.83 -29.08
N PRO A 543 20.56 -27.08 -30.41
CA PRO A 543 20.14 -26.08 -31.37
C PRO A 543 18.64 -25.77 -31.28
N ASN A 544 18.32 -24.48 -31.40
CA ASN A 544 17.02 -24.04 -31.89
C ASN A 544 16.98 -24.21 -33.41
N LYS A 545 15.82 -24.02 -34.05
CA LYS A 545 15.77 -23.97 -35.53
C LYS A 545 16.50 -22.77 -36.12
N ALA A 546 16.45 -21.65 -35.41
CA ALA A 546 17.22 -20.45 -35.69
C ALA A 546 17.60 -19.78 -34.36
N GLY A 547 18.74 -19.10 -34.32
CA GLY A 547 19.21 -18.42 -33.10
C GLY A 547 18.39 -17.17 -32.78
N VAL A 548 18.68 -16.09 -33.51
CA VAL A 548 17.97 -14.80 -33.44
C VAL A 548 17.57 -14.40 -34.85
N THR A 549 16.31 -14.00 -35.05
CA THR A 549 15.79 -13.60 -36.38
C THR A 549 14.88 -12.40 -36.30
#